data_AF-A0A645CDT4-F1
#
_entry.id   AF-A0A645CDT4-F1
#
_cell.length_a   1.000
_cell.length_b   1.000
_cell.length_c   1.000
_cell.angle_alpha   90.00
_cell.angle_beta   90.00
_cell.angle_gamma   90.00
#
_symmetry.space_group_name_H-M   'P 1'
#
loop_
_entity.id
_entity.type
_entity.pdbx_description
1 polymer ?
#
loop_
_entity_poly.entity_id
_entity_poly.type
_entity_poly.pdbx_seq_one_letter_code
_entity_poly.pdbx_strand_id
1 'polypeptide(L)' 'MVFLGVFPSALAYMLWAKALMIAQKTSDVTNFMFVTPLLAALMGFLIMGEVPALSTWVGGLMIFVGLLLFKKANT' A
#
# COMPACT_ATOMS: atom_id res chain seq x y z
N MET A 1 -1.92 -23.00 -8.50
CA MET A 1 -1.09 -21.77 -8.54
C MET A 1 -1.67 -20.70 -9.45
N VAL A 2 -2.10 -21.01 -10.68
CA VAL A 2 -2.69 -20.02 -11.62
C VAL A 2 -4.00 -19.39 -11.11
N PHE A 3 -4.93 -20.19 -10.56
CA PHE A 3 -6.23 -19.67 -10.07
C PHE A 3 -6.12 -18.72 -8.85
N LEU A 4 -5.17 -18.96 -7.94
CA LEU A 4 -5.00 -18.15 -6.73
C LEU A 4 -4.19 -16.86 -6.97
N GLY A 5 -3.43 -16.77 -8.07
CA GLY A 5 -2.67 -15.57 -8.41
C GLY A 5 -3.37 -14.70 -9.46
N VAL A 6 -3.82 -15.31 -10.56
CA VAL A 6 -4.37 -14.57 -11.70
C VAL A 6 -5.67 -13.86 -11.35
N PHE A 7 -6.55 -14.49 -10.59
CA PHE A 7 -7.85 -13.91 -10.25
C PHE A 7 -7.72 -12.66 -9.35
N PRO A 8 -7.05 -12.72 -8.18
CA PRO A 8 -6.89 -11.52 -7.35
C PRO A 8 -6.00 -10.46 -8.00
N SER A 9 -4.95 -10.83 -8.74
CA SER A 9 -4.11 -9.84 -9.43
C SER A 9 -4.86 -9.14 -10.57
N ALA A 10 -5.63 -9.86 -11.39
CA ALA A 10 -6.42 -9.26 -12.47
C ALA A 10 -7.48 -8.29 -11.91
N LEU A 11 -8.20 -8.70 -10.85
CA LEU A 11 -9.14 -7.83 -10.15
C LEU A 11 -8.45 -6.59 -9.57
N ALA A 12 -7.30 -6.77 -8.91
CA ALA A 12 -6.52 -5.65 -8.35
C ALA A 12 -6.09 -4.65 -9.42
N TYR A 13 -5.58 -5.11 -10.57
CA TYR A 13 -5.21 -4.22 -11.67
C TYR A 13 -6.42 -3.52 -12.29
N MET A 14 -7.55 -4.20 -12.45
CA MET A 14 -8.79 -3.57 -12.94
C MET A 14 -9.30 -2.49 -11.98
N LEU A 15 -9.30 -2.77 -10.68
CA LEU A 15 -9.66 -1.83 -9.63
C LEU A 15 -8.71 -0.62 -9.61
N TRP A 16 -7.41 -0.86 -9.76
CA TRP A 16 -6.40 0.20 -9.81
C TRP A 16 -6.55 1.08 -11.05
N ALA A 17 -6.78 0.50 -12.23
CA ALA A 17 -7.07 1.24 -13.46
C ALA A 17 -8.35 2.08 -13.32
N LYS A 18 -9.39 1.52 -12.69
CA LYS A 18 -10.63 2.26 -12.42
C LYS A 18 -10.41 3.41 -11.43
N ALA A 19 -9.61 3.20 -10.40
CA ALA A 19 -9.25 4.25 -9.44
C ALA A 19 -8.48 5.40 -10.12
N LEU A 20 -7.55 5.10 -11.03
CA LEU A 20 -6.85 6.09 -11.84
C LEU A 20 -7.79 6.91 -12.74
N MET A 21 -8.85 6.29 -13.29
CA MET A 21 -9.83 7.00 -14.12
C MET A 21 -10.78 7.90 -13.32
N ILE A 22 -11.06 7.57 -12.06
CA ILE A 22 -12.00 8.33 -11.21
C ILE A 22 -11.28 9.42 -10.41
N ALA A 23 -10.00 9.22 -10.07
CA ALA A 23 -9.24 10.18 -9.29
C ALA A 23 -8.92 11.44 -10.12
N GLN A 24 -9.33 12.62 -9.62
CA GLN A 24 -9.02 13.91 -10.26
C GLN A 24 -7.53 14.27 -10.21
N LYS A 25 -6.76 13.66 -9.30
CA LYS A 25 -5.30 13.79 -9.21
C LYS A 25 -4.67 12.40 -9.16
N THR A 26 -3.88 12.07 -10.18
CA THR A 26 -3.10 10.81 -10.28
C THR A 26 -2.23 10.58 -9.03
N SER A 27 -1.78 11.66 -8.40
CA SER A 27 -0.98 11.65 -7.18
C SER A 27 -1.67 10.92 -6.02
N ASP A 28 -3.00 11.00 -5.89
CA ASP A 28 -3.72 10.33 -4.80
C ASP A 28 -3.73 8.81 -4.94
N VAL A 29 -3.74 8.30 -6.17
CA VAL A 29 -3.72 6.85 -6.46
C VAL A 29 -2.32 6.27 -6.29
N THR A 30 -1.28 6.99 -6.71
CA THR A 30 0.12 6.59 -6.45
C THR A 30 0.42 6.56 -4.96
N ASN A 31 -0.26 7.39 -4.15
CA ASN A 31 -0.05 7.44 -2.72
C ASN A 31 -0.48 6.14 -2.01
N PHE A 32 -1.49 5.44 -2.54
CA PHE A 32 -1.88 4.12 -2.04
C PHE A 32 -0.75 3.08 -2.18
N MET A 33 0.21 3.28 -3.09
CA MET A 33 1.38 2.39 -3.21
C MET A 33 2.28 2.47 -1.98
N PHE A 34 2.32 3.60 -1.27
CA PHE A 34 3.05 3.73 0.01
C PHE A 34 2.32 3.04 1.17
N VAL A 35 1.02 2.82 1.06
CA VAL A 35 0.23 2.08 2.06
C VAL A 35 0.42 0.57 1.91
N THR A 36 0.73 0.08 0.71
CA THR A 36 0.99 -1.34 0.44
C THR A 36 2.04 -1.98 1.37
N PRO A 37 3.26 -1.41 1.55
CA PRO A 37 4.24 -1.99 2.47
C PRO A 37 3.79 -1.94 3.94
N LEU A 38 2.99 -0.94 4.35
CA LEU A 38 2.42 -0.88 5.70
C LEU A 38 1.40 -2.00 5.93
N LEU A 39 0.49 -2.19 4.98
CA LEU A 39 -0.50 -3.28 5.02
C LEU A 39 0.18 -4.65 4.95
N ALA A 40 1.22 -4.81 4.13
CA ALA A 40 2.00 -6.04 4.05
C ALA A 40 2.68 -6.36 5.40
N ALA A 41 3.30 -5.38 6.06
CA ALA A 41 3.89 -5.55 7.38
C ALA A 41 2.83 -5.89 8.45
N LEU A 42 1.67 -5.22 8.41
CA LEU A 42 0.56 -5.49 9.31
C LEU A 42 -0.01 -6.90 9.13
N MET A 43 -0.17 -7.33 7.87
CA MET A 43 -0.61 -8.69 7.54
C MET A 43 0.44 -9.72 7.94
N GLY A 44 1.73 -9.48 7.75
CA GLY A 44 2.81 -10.35 8.24
C GLY A 44 2.75 -10.50 9.77
N PHE A 45 2.54 -9.40 10.50
CA PHE A 45 2.36 -9.46 11.95
C PHE A 45 1.10 -10.25 12.37
N LEU A 46 -0.06 -9.94 11.78
CA LEU A 46 -1.35 -10.54 12.17
C LEU A 46 -1.52 -12.00 11.72
N ILE A 47 -1.06 -12.32 10.51
CA ILE A 47 -1.29 -13.62 9.86
C ILE A 47 -0.12 -14.57 10.14
N MET A 48 1.11 -14.10 10.05
CA MET A 48 2.31 -14.93 10.27
C MET A 48 2.82 -14.88 11.72
N GLY A 49 2.36 -13.92 12.54
CA GLY A 49 2.78 -13.80 13.94
C GLY A 49 4.23 -13.32 14.10
N GLU A 50 4.83 -12.77 13.04
CA GLU A 50 6.22 -12.32 13.06
C GLU A 50 6.38 -11.11 13.96
N VAL A 51 7.16 -11.22 15.05
CA VAL A 51 7.44 -10.08 15.93
C VAL A 51 8.19 -9.02 15.14
N PRO A 52 7.67 -7.78 15.02
CA PRO A 52 8.27 -6.76 14.17
C PRO A 52 9.66 -6.40 14.70
N ALA A 53 10.69 -6.66 13.88
CA ALA A 53 12.05 -6.26 14.20
C ALA A 53 12.21 -4.74 14.15
N LEU A 54 13.32 -4.21 14.67
CA LEU A 54 13.64 -2.79 14.63
C LEU A 54 13.57 -2.20 13.20
N SER A 55 13.92 -3.00 12.19
CA SER A 55 13.81 -2.63 10.77
C SER A 55 12.37 -2.37 10.33
N THR A 56 11.39 -3.14 10.80
CA THR A 56 9.96 -2.93 10.52
C THR A 56 9.47 -1.64 11.16
N TRP A 57 9.95 -1.30 12.36
CA TRP A 57 9.63 -0.03 13.01
C TRP A 57 10.18 1.17 12.24
N VAL A 58 11.45 1.12 11.81
CA VAL A 58 12.07 2.18 11.01
C VAL A 58 11.37 2.32 9.65
N GLY A 59 11.07 1.21 8.98
CA GLY A 59 10.31 1.20 7.73
C GLY A 59 8.90 1.78 7.88
N GLY A 60 8.20 1.41 8.95
CA GLY A 60 6.89 1.96 9.29
C GLY A 60 6.94 3.48 9.51
N LEU A 61 7.93 3.97 10.25
CA LEU A 61 8.13 5.40 10.49
C LEU A 61 8.38 6.16 9.17
N MET A 62 9.19 5.59 8.28
CA MET A 62 9.49 6.17 6.97
C MET A 62 8.24 6.31 6.10
N ILE A 63 7.34 5.31 6.12
CA ILE A 63 6.05 5.35 5.42
C ILE A 63 5.14 6.44 5.99
N PHE A 64 5.05 6.55 7.32
CA PHE A 64 4.25 7.61 7.96
C PHE A 64 4.75 9.02 7.61
N VAL A 65 6.07 9.23 7.59
CA VAL A 65 6.66 10.51 7.16
C VAL A 65 6.34 10.81 5.70
N GLY A 66 6.44 9.81 4.81
CA GLY A 66 6.06 9.94 3.39
C GLY A 66 4.60 10.34 3.20
N LEU A 67 3.68 9.70 3.92
CA LEU A 67 2.24 10.02 3.89
C LEU A 67 1.96 11.45 4.36
N LEU A 68 2.60 11.88 5.46
CA LEU A 68 2.42 13.23 6.00
C LEU A 68 2.95 14.31 5.05
N LEU A 69 4.13 14.10 4.47
CA LEU A 69 4.71 15.00 3.48
C LEU A 69 3.81 15.13 2.24
N PHE A 70 3.30 14.01 1.74
CA PHE A 70 2.41 14.03 0.60
C PHE A 70 1.09 14.76 0.90
N LYS A 71 0.47 14.46 2.05
CA LYS A 71 -0.78 15.13 2.45
C LYS A 71 -0.59 16.65 2.54
N LYS A 72 0.57 17.10 3.03
CA LYS A 72 0.94 18.52 3.07
C LYS A 72 1.22 19.10 1.68
N ALA A 73 1.80 18.33 0.76
CA ALA A 73 2.07 18.77 -0.61
C ALA A 73 0.82 18.85 -1.50
N ASN A 74 -0.25 18.13 -1.14
CA ASN A 74 -1.51 18.11 -1.89
C ASN A 74 -2.61 19.02 -1.30
N THR A 75 -2.32 19.72 -0.20
CA THR A 75 -3.14 20.80 0.39
C THR A 75 -2.63 22.13 -0.14
#